data_AF-A0A7Y5STT0-F1
#
_entry.id   AF-A0A7Y5STT0-F1
#
_cell.length_a   1.000
_cell.length_b   1.000
_cell.length_c   1.000
_cell.angle_alpha   90.00
_cell.angle_beta   90.00
_cell.angle_gamma   90.00
#
_symmetry.space_group_name_H-M   'P 1'
#
loop_
_entity.id
_entity.type
_entity.pdbx_description
1 polymer ?
#
loop_
_entity_poly.entity_id
_entity_poly.type
_entity_poly.pdbx_seq_one_letter_code
_entity_poly.pdbx_strand_id
1 'polypeptide(L)'
;MAMLFFCPQGHLLEADPSQIGQPCMCPHCQSTFLVPEPPRAAPLELPAEQQAPHQPAFSQGPPAIGPGTFHPSVSEPPQLSPAPNMSRLFPTAEGEQPEALSAGVRAEPQTGSPDTTAEKHAEFPQEHNRELPSVVHLLCPSGHELETPREMLGQDALCPYCQAQFLLRYEDSLEYRRQKAEERAQREEAIAKAWMKWSIAAAIIVVVAVVVMIVMAARL
;
A
#
# COMPACT_ATOMS: atom_id res chain seq x y z
N MET A 1 -34.53 -29.91 -15.20
CA MET A 1 -33.32 -29.15 -15.59
C MET A 1 -32.73 -28.73 -14.27
N ALA A 2 -31.65 -29.35 -13.80
CA ALA A 2 -31.16 -29.04 -12.46
C ALA A 2 -30.32 -27.75 -12.45
N MET A 3 -30.33 -27.06 -11.31
CA MET A 3 -29.44 -25.94 -11.00
C MET A 3 -28.34 -26.39 -10.05
N LEU A 4 -27.17 -25.75 -10.17
CA LEU A 4 -26.02 -25.95 -9.28
C LEU A 4 -25.93 -24.78 -8.30
N PHE A 5 -25.74 -25.08 -7.02
CA PHE A 5 -25.57 -24.08 -5.96
C PHE A 5 -24.67 -24.62 -4.85
N PHE A 6 -24.20 -23.73 -3.95
CA PHE A 6 -23.34 -24.12 -2.84
C PHE A 6 -24.10 -24.08 -1.51
N CYS A 7 -23.86 -25.07 -0.65
CA CYS A 7 -24.30 -25.02 0.74
C CYS A 7 -23.51 -23.96 1.54
N PRO A 8 -23.96 -23.53 2.74
CA PRO A 8 -23.23 -22.54 3.56
C PRO A 8 -21.84 -23.00 4.02
N GLN A 9 -21.52 -24.28 3.85
CA GLN A 9 -20.20 -24.87 4.11
C GLN A 9 -19.37 -25.08 2.83
N GLY A 10 -19.82 -24.59 1.68
CA GLY A 10 -19.07 -24.60 0.41
C GLY A 10 -19.17 -25.88 -0.43
N HIS A 11 -20.08 -26.81 -0.12
CA HIS A 11 -20.29 -28.01 -0.96
C HIS A 11 -21.21 -27.71 -2.15
N LEU A 12 -20.82 -28.15 -3.34
CA LEU A 12 -21.62 -28.01 -4.56
C LEU A 12 -22.75 -29.05 -4.56
N LEU A 13 -23.98 -28.58 -4.76
CA LEU A 13 -25.19 -29.40 -4.78
C LEU A 13 -26.02 -29.12 -6.04
N GLU A 14 -26.79 -30.12 -6.44
CA GLU A 14 -27.68 -30.07 -7.59
C GLU A 14 -29.14 -30.18 -7.10
N ALA A 15 -30.00 -29.24 -7.52
CA ALA A 15 -31.43 -29.23 -7.17
C ALA A 15 -32.30 -28.85 -8.37
N ASP A 16 -33.56 -29.30 -8.38
CA ASP A 16 -34.52 -28.85 -9.38
C ASP A 16 -35.01 -27.41 -9.08
N PRO A 17 -35.35 -26.60 -10.10
CA PRO A 17 -35.84 -25.24 -9.94
C PRO A 17 -37.12 -25.11 -9.13
N SER A 18 -37.90 -26.18 -9.01
CA SER A 18 -39.08 -26.24 -8.14
C SER A 18 -38.75 -26.22 -6.65
N GLN A 19 -37.49 -26.45 -6.28
CA GLN A 19 -37.00 -26.45 -4.89
C GLN A 19 -36.48 -25.09 -4.44
N ILE A 20 -36.49 -24.06 -5.31
CA ILE A 20 -36.11 -22.70 -4.92
C ILE A 20 -36.97 -22.26 -3.74
N GLY A 21 -36.32 -21.83 -2.65
CA GLY A 21 -36.99 -21.44 -1.40
C GLY A 21 -37.49 -22.60 -0.54
N GLN A 22 -37.27 -23.86 -0.92
CA GLN A 22 -37.57 -25.03 -0.07
C GLN A 22 -36.36 -25.40 0.79
N PRO A 23 -36.58 -25.99 1.99
CA PRO A 23 -35.49 -26.49 2.82
C PRO A 23 -34.87 -27.75 2.19
N CYS A 24 -33.54 -27.76 2.06
CA CYS A 24 -32.75 -28.91 1.65
C CYS A 24 -31.70 -29.26 2.71
N MET A 25 -31.33 -30.54 2.81
CA MET A 25 -30.28 -31.02 3.70
C MET A 25 -29.05 -31.42 2.88
N CYS A 26 -27.89 -30.85 3.20
CA CYS A 26 -26.65 -31.20 2.52
C CYS A 26 -26.20 -32.63 2.91
N PRO A 27 -25.96 -33.56 1.96
CA PRO A 27 -25.48 -34.91 2.29
C PRO A 27 -24.04 -34.94 2.82
N HIS A 28 -23.24 -33.89 2.58
CA HIS A 28 -21.84 -33.84 3.01
C HIS A 28 -21.67 -33.36 4.46
N CYS A 29 -22.41 -32.32 4.87
CA CYS A 29 -22.28 -31.70 6.19
C CYS A 29 -23.55 -31.74 7.03
N GLN A 30 -24.66 -32.28 6.51
CA GLN A 30 -25.94 -32.44 7.20
C GLN A 30 -26.60 -31.13 7.68
N SER A 31 -26.16 -29.98 7.17
CA SER A 31 -26.81 -28.69 7.45
C SER A 31 -28.10 -28.53 6.63
N THR A 32 -29.17 -28.04 7.27
CA THR A 32 -30.44 -27.69 6.62
C THR A 32 -30.48 -26.20 6.29
N PHE A 33 -30.84 -25.84 5.06
CA PHE A 33 -30.89 -24.46 4.58
C PHE A 33 -31.85 -24.34 3.39
N LEU A 34 -32.19 -23.11 2.98
CA LEU A 34 -33.07 -22.87 1.84
C LEU A 34 -32.28 -22.81 0.53
N VAL A 35 -32.80 -23.41 -0.53
CA VAL A 35 -32.20 -23.29 -1.88
C VAL A 35 -32.32 -21.85 -2.37
N PRO A 36 -31.21 -21.16 -2.69
CA PRO A 36 -31.23 -19.76 -3.11
C PRO A 36 -31.87 -19.59 -4.49
N GLU A 37 -32.57 -18.47 -4.70
CA GLU A 37 -33.05 -18.09 -6.04
C GLU A 37 -31.83 -17.74 -6.90
N PRO A 38 -31.68 -18.34 -8.10
CA PRO A 38 -30.57 -18.02 -8.98
C PRO A 38 -30.65 -16.53 -9.31
N PRO A 39 -29.51 -15.82 -9.36
CA PRO A 39 -29.51 -14.42 -9.77
C PRO A 39 -30.20 -14.37 -11.13
N ARG A 40 -31.37 -13.71 -11.18
CA ARG A 40 -32.03 -13.47 -12.46
C ARG A 40 -30.99 -12.79 -13.31
N ALA A 41 -30.54 -13.48 -14.36
CA ALA A 41 -29.77 -12.83 -15.40
C ALA A 41 -30.65 -11.67 -15.83
N ALA A 42 -30.27 -10.46 -15.40
CA ALA A 42 -30.95 -9.26 -15.86
C ALA A 42 -30.95 -9.40 -17.38
N PRO A 43 -32.13 -9.32 -18.03
CA PRO A 43 -32.16 -9.25 -19.48
C PRO A 43 -31.09 -8.24 -19.86
N LEU A 44 -30.15 -8.65 -20.72
CA LEU A 44 -29.24 -7.73 -21.37
C LEU A 44 -30.13 -6.69 -22.04
N GLU A 45 -30.42 -5.60 -21.32
CA GLU A 45 -30.89 -4.37 -21.91
C GLU A 45 -29.76 -3.98 -22.84
N LEU A 46 -29.91 -4.37 -24.12
CA LEU A 46 -29.20 -3.73 -25.20
C LEU A 46 -29.29 -2.22 -24.93
N PRO A 47 -28.16 -1.50 -24.87
CA PRO A 47 -28.16 -0.08 -24.58
C PRO A 47 -29.18 0.60 -25.48
N ALA A 48 -30.28 1.07 -24.86
CA ALA A 48 -31.22 1.92 -25.54
C ALA A 48 -30.43 3.13 -26.03
N GLU A 49 -30.37 3.27 -27.35
CA GLU A 49 -29.74 4.36 -28.05
C GLU A 49 -30.15 5.68 -27.39
N GLN A 50 -29.15 6.32 -26.80
CA GLN A 50 -29.29 7.51 -25.98
C GLN A 50 -29.85 8.64 -26.85
N GLN A 51 -31.17 8.84 -26.77
CA GLN A 51 -31.83 9.99 -27.38
C GLN A 51 -31.15 11.27 -26.90
N ALA A 52 -30.51 11.94 -27.85
CA ALA A 52 -29.78 13.17 -27.66
C ALA A 52 -30.66 14.23 -26.98
N PRO A 53 -30.12 15.00 -26.02
CA PRO A 53 -30.83 16.15 -25.48
C PRO A 53 -31.06 17.19 -26.58
N HIS A 54 -32.32 17.54 -26.81
CA HIS A 54 -32.71 18.69 -27.61
C HIS A 54 -32.01 19.95 -27.09
N GLN A 55 -31.11 20.51 -27.89
CA GLN A 55 -30.56 21.84 -27.66
C GLN A 55 -31.57 22.90 -28.12
N PRO A 56 -31.89 23.92 -27.31
CA PRO A 56 -32.58 25.10 -27.80
C PRO A 56 -31.62 25.97 -28.62
N ALA A 57 -32.10 26.36 -29.80
CA ALA A 57 -31.44 27.26 -30.72
C ALA A 57 -31.18 28.64 -30.10
N PHE A 58 -29.92 29.07 -30.09
CA PHE A 58 -29.55 30.48 -29.93
C PHE A 58 -28.60 30.92 -31.05
N SER A 59 -29.20 31.71 -31.95
CA SER A 59 -28.70 32.92 -32.61
C SER A 59 -27.19 33.13 -32.81
N GLN A 60 -26.80 32.88 -34.06
CA GLN A 60 -25.92 33.64 -34.95
C GLN A 60 -25.17 34.88 -34.38
N GLY A 61 -23.84 34.83 -34.48
CA GLY A 61 -22.92 35.97 -34.51
C GLY A 61 -21.74 35.69 -35.48
N PRO A 62 -21.27 36.67 -36.29
CA PRO A 62 -20.38 36.46 -37.44
C PRO A 62 -18.86 36.32 -37.10
N PRO A 63 -18.02 35.89 -38.07
CA PRO A 63 -16.73 35.23 -37.79
C PRO A 63 -15.55 36.20 -37.69
N ALA A 64 -14.68 35.97 -36.71
CA ALA A 64 -13.32 36.51 -36.70
C ALA A 64 -12.34 35.40 -37.12
N ILE A 65 -11.70 35.66 -38.26
CA ILE A 65 -10.67 34.85 -38.90
C ILE A 65 -9.41 34.86 -38.01
N GLY A 66 -8.91 33.69 -37.65
CA GLY A 66 -7.60 33.50 -37.03
C GLY A 66 -6.94 32.22 -37.55
N PRO A 67 -5.77 32.29 -38.23
CA PRO A 67 -5.00 31.13 -38.61
C PRO A 67 -4.05 30.73 -37.46
N GLY A 68 -4.09 29.46 -37.09
CA GLY A 68 -3.26 28.87 -36.04
C GLY A 68 -3.82 27.51 -35.69
N THR A 69 -3.66 26.49 -36.53
CA THR A 69 -2.58 25.49 -36.38
C THR A 69 -2.30 25.20 -34.91
N PHE A 70 -2.71 24.02 -34.43
CA PHE A 70 -1.95 23.07 -33.60
C PHE A 70 -2.95 22.08 -32.95
N HIS A 71 -3.19 20.98 -33.66
CA HIS A 71 -3.63 19.72 -33.04
C HIS A 71 -2.43 19.12 -32.28
N PRO A 72 -2.67 18.50 -31.12
CA PRO A 72 -2.04 17.22 -30.83
C PRO A 72 -3.11 16.14 -30.70
N SER A 73 -3.25 15.43 -31.81
CA SER A 73 -3.76 14.06 -31.85
C SER A 73 -2.65 13.15 -31.35
N VAL A 74 -2.78 12.60 -30.14
CA VAL A 74 -2.09 11.35 -29.76
C VAL A 74 -3.07 10.51 -28.97
N SER A 75 -3.81 9.70 -29.70
CA SER A 75 -4.38 8.45 -29.21
C SER A 75 -3.27 7.41 -29.32
N GLU A 76 -2.62 7.07 -28.21
CA GLU A 76 -1.71 5.93 -28.17
C GLU A 76 -2.10 5.04 -26.97
N PRO A 77 -2.62 3.83 -27.21
CA PRO A 77 -2.81 2.86 -26.13
C PRO A 77 -1.43 2.36 -25.66
N PRO A 78 -1.23 2.14 -24.34
CA PRO A 78 0.04 1.62 -23.83
C PRO A 78 0.27 0.20 -24.38
N GLN A 79 1.25 0.09 -25.28
CA GLN A 79 1.87 -1.18 -25.64
C GLN A 79 2.45 -1.82 -24.39
N LEU A 80 1.93 -3.00 -24.01
CA LEU A 80 2.56 -3.88 -23.04
C LEU A 80 3.92 -4.30 -23.59
N SER A 81 5.00 -3.73 -23.03
CA SER A 81 6.34 -4.28 -23.20
C SER A 81 6.41 -5.68 -22.57
N PRO A 82 6.95 -6.69 -23.28
CA PRO A 82 7.27 -7.97 -22.64
C PRO A 82 8.37 -7.74 -21.59
N ALA A 83 8.17 -8.34 -20.41
CA ALA A 83 9.07 -8.26 -19.28
C ALA A 83 10.54 -8.55 -19.68
N PRO A 84 11.52 -7.79 -19.16
CA PRO A 84 12.91 -8.19 -19.28
C PRO A 84 13.14 -9.48 -18.47
N ASN A 85 13.54 -10.51 -19.18
CA ASN A 85 14.05 -11.76 -18.66
C ASN A 85 15.24 -11.50 -17.73
N MET A 86 15.02 -11.46 -16.40
CA MET A 86 16.08 -11.38 -15.39
C MET A 86 16.75 -12.73 -15.13
N SER A 87 16.99 -13.50 -16.19
CA SER A 87 17.89 -14.64 -16.10
C SER A 87 19.28 -14.21 -16.55
N ARG A 88 20.23 -14.33 -15.62
CA ARG A 88 21.69 -14.27 -15.78
C ARG A 88 22.29 -12.87 -15.68
N LEU A 89 22.86 -12.60 -14.51
CA LEU A 89 24.27 -12.22 -14.32
C LEU A 89 24.57 -12.32 -12.82
N PHE A 90 24.85 -13.55 -12.37
CA PHE A 90 25.66 -13.73 -11.15
C PHE A 90 27.10 -13.39 -11.54
N PRO A 91 27.75 -12.37 -10.93
CA PRO A 91 29.18 -12.22 -11.07
C PRO A 91 29.85 -13.28 -10.18
N THR A 92 30.51 -14.23 -10.81
CA THR A 92 31.52 -15.07 -10.16
C THR A 92 32.70 -14.16 -9.85
N ALA A 93 32.76 -13.62 -8.63
CA ALA A 93 33.92 -12.93 -8.12
C ALA A 93 34.85 -13.98 -7.47
N GLU A 94 35.73 -14.52 -8.30
CA GLU A 94 36.97 -15.15 -7.85
C GLU A 94 37.94 -14.04 -7.40
N GLY A 95 38.58 -14.22 -6.25
CA GLY A 95 39.80 -13.50 -5.87
C GLY A 95 39.64 -12.46 -4.76
N GLU A 96 40.00 -12.86 -3.54
CA GLU A 96 41.06 -12.27 -2.70
C GLU A 96 40.75 -12.47 -1.20
N GLN A 97 41.45 -13.45 -0.63
CA GLN A 97 41.74 -13.51 0.81
C GLN A 97 42.64 -12.33 1.19
N PRO A 98 42.37 -11.65 2.31
CA PRO A 98 43.42 -11.15 3.17
C PRO A 98 43.51 -12.00 4.43
N GLU A 99 44.68 -12.62 4.61
CA GLU A 99 45.12 -13.18 5.87
C GLU A 99 45.21 -12.09 6.96
N ALA A 100 44.72 -12.46 8.14
CA ALA A 100 45.20 -12.12 9.48
C ALA A 100 45.71 -10.69 9.76
N LEU A 101 45.00 -9.99 10.67
CA LEU A 101 45.65 -9.32 11.80
C LEU A 101 44.70 -9.20 12.99
N SER A 102 45.04 -10.01 13.99
CA SER A 102 44.48 -10.10 15.33
C SER A 102 44.80 -8.84 16.14
N ALA A 103 43.78 -8.20 16.72
CA ALA A 103 43.93 -7.29 17.85
C ALA A 103 42.63 -7.28 18.65
N GLY A 104 42.73 -7.60 19.94
CA GLY A 104 41.64 -8.10 20.75
C GLY A 104 40.69 -7.07 21.34
N VAL A 105 39.51 -7.54 21.73
CA VAL A 105 38.62 -6.87 22.67
C VAL A 105 38.12 -7.89 23.69
N ARG A 106 38.86 -7.92 24.81
CA ARG A 106 38.38 -7.90 26.19
C ARG A 106 37.15 -8.76 26.55
N ALA A 107 37.44 -9.82 27.32
CA ALA A 107 36.50 -10.51 28.18
C ALA A 107 35.96 -9.58 29.28
N GLU A 108 34.66 -9.68 29.56
CA GLU A 108 34.05 -9.32 30.85
C GLU A 108 33.22 -10.50 31.38
N PRO A 109 33.09 -10.63 32.70
CA PRO A 109 32.94 -11.92 33.37
C PRO A 109 31.48 -12.26 33.70
N GLN A 110 31.19 -13.56 33.63
CA GLN A 110 30.02 -14.15 34.26
C GLN A 110 30.19 -14.10 35.78
N THR A 111 29.24 -13.49 36.49
CA THR A 111 29.09 -13.68 37.93
C THR A 111 27.63 -13.81 38.30
N GLY A 112 27.24 -15.05 38.63
CA GLY A 112 26.35 -15.43 39.73
C GLY A 112 24.95 -14.81 39.85
N SER A 113 23.93 -15.64 39.58
CA SER A 113 22.78 -15.76 40.50
C SER A 113 23.21 -16.66 41.69
N PRO A 114 22.69 -16.49 42.92
CA PRO A 114 21.32 -16.94 43.23
C PRO A 114 20.54 -16.14 44.31
N ASP A 115 19.27 -16.52 44.42
CA ASP A 115 18.35 -16.48 45.58
C ASP A 115 17.45 -15.27 45.89
N THR A 116 16.19 -15.44 45.49
CA THR A 116 14.99 -15.61 46.35
C THR A 116 14.79 -14.68 47.56
N THR A 117 13.82 -13.76 47.46
CA THR A 117 12.83 -13.44 48.51
C THR A 117 11.64 -12.73 47.81
N ALA A 118 10.57 -13.43 47.47
CA ALA A 118 9.35 -13.58 48.29
C ALA A 118 8.63 -12.26 48.60
N GLU A 119 7.41 -12.18 48.06
CA GLU A 119 6.23 -11.47 48.60
C GLU A 119 6.15 -9.94 48.51
N LYS A 120 5.59 -9.49 47.40
CA LYS A 120 4.39 -8.64 47.48
C LYS A 120 3.49 -8.87 46.26
N HIS A 121 2.55 -9.81 46.42
CA HIS A 121 1.33 -9.87 45.61
C HIS A 121 0.58 -8.55 45.82
N ALA A 122 0.82 -7.57 44.96
CA ALA A 122 -0.13 -6.52 44.68
C ALA A 122 -0.93 -7.01 43.47
N GLU A 123 -2.03 -7.70 43.78
CA GLU A 123 -3.30 -7.73 43.07
C GLU A 123 -3.26 -6.95 41.74
N PHE A 124 -2.85 -7.63 40.67
CA PHE A 124 -3.03 -7.15 39.31
C PHE A 124 -4.54 -7.18 39.03
N PRO A 125 -5.20 -6.03 38.76
CA PRO A 125 -6.52 -6.08 38.16
C PRO A 125 -6.35 -6.84 36.84
N GLN A 126 -7.07 -7.96 36.72
CA GLN A 126 -7.27 -8.61 35.44
C GLN A 126 -8.01 -7.64 34.51
N GLU A 127 -7.25 -6.78 33.82
CA GLU A 127 -7.67 -6.10 32.59
C GLU A 127 -7.72 -7.16 31.48
N HIS A 128 -8.72 -8.03 31.59
CA HIS A 128 -9.10 -8.91 30.52
C HIS A 128 -9.74 -8.04 29.43
N ASN A 129 -9.01 -7.87 28.33
CA ASN A 129 -9.59 -7.85 26.99
C ASN A 129 -10.42 -6.60 26.62
N ARG A 130 -9.76 -5.43 26.62
CA ARG A 130 -10.14 -4.26 25.82
C ARG A 130 -9.07 -3.89 24.79
N GLU A 131 -8.27 -4.86 24.35
CA GLU A 131 -7.51 -4.75 23.10
C GLU A 131 -8.54 -4.68 21.97
N LEU A 132 -8.94 -3.45 21.61
CA LEU A 132 -9.66 -3.23 20.37
C LEU A 132 -8.81 -3.86 19.27
N PRO A 133 -9.37 -4.75 18.42
CA PRO A 133 -8.66 -5.25 17.27
C PRO A 133 -8.22 -4.02 16.47
N SER A 134 -6.92 -3.73 16.43
CA SER A 134 -6.40 -2.59 15.69
C SER A 134 -6.49 -2.96 14.22
N VAL A 135 -7.66 -2.70 13.63
CA VAL A 135 -7.92 -2.86 12.21
C VAL A 135 -6.98 -1.91 11.47
N VAL A 136 -6.21 -2.48 10.54
CA VAL A 136 -5.34 -1.74 9.61
C VAL A 136 -5.95 -1.79 8.23
N HIS A 137 -5.80 -0.70 7.48
CA HIS A 137 -6.34 -0.57 6.13
C HIS A 137 -5.23 -0.86 5.13
N LEU A 138 -5.36 -1.96 4.39
CA LEU A 138 -4.40 -2.37 3.37
C LEU A 138 -4.97 -2.12 1.97
N LEU A 139 -4.10 -1.69 1.05
CA LEU A 139 -4.45 -1.56 -0.36
C LEU A 139 -4.03 -2.82 -1.12
N CYS A 140 -4.98 -3.45 -1.82
CA CYS A 140 -4.64 -4.52 -2.74
C CYS A 140 -3.88 -3.95 -3.97
N PRO A 141 -3.20 -4.78 -4.79
CA PRO A 141 -2.47 -4.31 -5.97
C PRO A 141 -3.36 -3.62 -7.03
N SER A 142 -4.67 -3.84 -6.98
CA SER A 142 -5.66 -3.13 -7.82
C SER A 142 -6.19 -1.85 -7.19
N GLY A 143 -5.76 -1.51 -5.97
CA GLY A 143 -6.14 -0.28 -5.26
C GLY A 143 -7.37 -0.36 -4.36
N HIS A 144 -7.94 -1.54 -4.12
CA HIS A 144 -9.07 -1.68 -3.20
C HIS A 144 -8.61 -1.64 -1.74
N GLU A 145 -9.35 -0.92 -0.91
CA GLU A 145 -9.12 -0.81 0.53
C GLU A 145 -9.75 -2.01 1.27
N LEU A 146 -8.94 -2.71 2.06
CA LEU A 146 -9.34 -3.84 2.89
C LEU A 146 -9.04 -3.56 4.35
N GLU A 147 -10.05 -3.72 5.19
CA GLU A 147 -9.90 -3.76 6.63
C GLU A 147 -9.42 -5.15 7.04
N THR A 148 -8.21 -5.22 7.61
CA THR A 148 -7.69 -6.49 8.13
C THR A 148 -7.12 -6.30 9.52
N PRO A 149 -7.32 -7.25 10.45
CA PRO A 149 -6.80 -7.11 11.78
C PRO A 149 -5.29 -7.40 11.80
N ARG A 150 -4.55 -6.76 12.71
CA ARG A 150 -3.08 -6.81 12.74
C ARG A 150 -2.52 -8.23 12.84
N GLU A 151 -3.23 -9.16 13.45
CA GLU A 151 -2.81 -10.57 13.57
C GLU A 151 -2.76 -11.31 12.23
N MET A 152 -3.45 -10.81 11.20
CA MET A 152 -3.42 -11.40 9.85
C MET A 152 -2.31 -10.84 8.97
N LEU A 153 -1.53 -9.87 9.46
CA LEU A 153 -0.35 -9.39 8.76
C LEU A 153 0.70 -10.51 8.66
N GLY A 154 1.29 -10.65 7.48
CA GLY A 154 2.26 -11.68 7.13
C GLY A 154 1.66 -12.94 6.50
N GLN A 155 0.34 -12.99 6.31
CA GLN A 155 -0.37 -14.10 5.66
C GLN A 155 -0.81 -13.72 4.23
N ASP A 156 -0.95 -14.70 3.34
CA ASP A 156 -1.56 -14.49 2.03
C ASP A 156 -3.08 -14.38 2.17
N ALA A 157 -3.69 -13.34 1.61
CA ALA A 157 -5.14 -13.23 1.52
C ALA A 157 -5.61 -12.91 0.10
N LEU A 158 -6.92 -13.09 -0.11
CA LEU A 158 -7.60 -12.86 -1.37
C LEU A 158 -8.45 -11.58 -1.27
N CYS A 159 -8.25 -10.64 -2.19
CA CYS A 159 -9.10 -9.46 -2.27
C CYS A 159 -10.53 -9.86 -2.71
N PRO A 160 -11.60 -9.51 -1.98
CA PRO A 160 -12.97 -9.88 -2.38
C PRO A 160 -13.44 -9.13 -3.65
N TYR A 161 -12.83 -8.00 -3.98
CA TYR A 161 -13.22 -7.16 -5.11
C TYR A 161 -12.58 -7.60 -6.44
N CYS A 162 -11.28 -7.92 -6.44
CA CYS A 162 -10.55 -8.31 -7.65
C CYS A 162 -10.00 -9.74 -7.64
N GLN A 163 -10.17 -10.48 -6.53
CA GLN A 163 -9.70 -11.86 -6.36
C GLN A 163 -8.19 -12.04 -6.55
N ALA A 164 -7.42 -10.94 -6.47
CA ALA A 164 -5.97 -11.02 -6.46
C ALA A 164 -5.48 -11.58 -5.12
N GLN A 165 -4.53 -12.51 -5.18
CA GLN A 165 -3.86 -13.07 -4.01
C GLN A 165 -2.58 -12.28 -3.73
N PHE A 166 -2.41 -11.82 -2.50
CA PHE A 166 -1.26 -11.01 -2.08
C PHE A 166 -0.95 -11.21 -0.60
N LEU A 167 0.31 -10.97 -0.24
CA LEU A 167 0.81 -11.07 1.12
C LEU A 167 0.45 -9.80 1.89
N LEU A 168 -0.21 -9.93 3.05
CA LEU A 168 -0.56 -8.80 3.91
C LEU A 168 0.68 -8.23 4.58
N ARG A 169 1.33 -7.27 3.93
CA ARG A 169 2.49 -6.59 4.47
C ARG A 169 2.09 -5.37 5.27
N TYR A 170 2.66 -5.21 6.47
CA TYR A 170 2.44 -4.01 7.28
C TYR A 170 2.89 -2.74 6.53
N GLU A 171 3.91 -2.88 5.68
CA GLU A 171 4.44 -1.81 4.82
C GLU A 171 3.41 -1.25 3.84
N ASP A 172 2.40 -2.05 3.48
CA ASP A 172 1.34 -1.68 2.55
C ASP A 172 0.10 -1.11 3.26
N SER A 173 0.10 -1.04 4.59
CA SER A 173 -0.95 -0.37 5.36
C SER A 173 -0.93 1.14 5.11
N LEU A 174 -2.13 1.73 5.00
CA LEU A 174 -2.31 3.18 4.82
C LEU A 174 -1.75 3.96 6.00
N GLU A 175 -1.86 3.41 7.21
CA GLU A 175 -1.34 4.02 8.43
C GLU A 175 0.19 4.10 8.39
N TYR A 176 0.88 3.02 8.00
CA TYR A 176 2.33 3.03 7.86
C TYR A 176 2.78 4.01 6.76
N ARG A 177 2.06 4.04 5.63
CA ARG A 177 2.35 4.98 4.53
C ARG A 177 2.18 6.43 4.98
N ARG A 178 1.11 6.74 5.72
CA ARG A 178 0.87 8.08 6.27
C ARG A 178 1.97 8.48 7.24
N GLN A 179 2.29 7.62 8.21
CA GLN A 179 3.33 7.89 9.20
C GLN A 179 4.71 8.12 8.55
N LYS A 180 5.05 7.32 7.53
CA LYS A 180 6.30 7.48 6.78
C LYS A 180 6.34 8.73 5.91
N ALA A 181 5.20 9.15 5.35
CA ALA A 181 5.09 10.39 4.60
C ALA A 181 5.29 11.61 5.51
N GLU A 182 4.72 11.59 6.72
CA GLU A 182 4.91 12.62 7.73
C GLU A 182 6.38 12.72 8.17
N GLU A 183 7.04 11.59 8.42
CA GLU A 183 8.46 11.58 8.78
C GLU A 183 9.34 12.15 7.67
N ARG A 184 9.05 11.82 6.40
CA ARG A 184 9.77 12.38 5.25
C ARG A 184 9.56 13.89 5.14
N ALA A 185 8.33 14.38 5.31
CA ALA A 185 8.04 15.81 5.29
C ALA A 185 8.83 16.55 6.39
N GLN A 186 8.89 15.98 7.61
CA GLN A 186 9.68 16.56 8.71
C GLN A 186 11.19 16.58 8.40
N ARG A 187 11.72 15.52 7.79
CA ARG A 187 13.13 15.47 7.38
C ARG A 187 13.43 16.50 6.29
N GLU A 188 12.54 16.67 5.33
CA GLU A 188 12.68 17.68 4.26
C GLU A 188 12.69 19.10 4.84
N GLU A 189 11.82 19.39 5.81
CA GLU A 189 11.85 20.67 6.51
C GLU A 189 13.15 20.89 7.29
N ALA A 190 13.69 19.85 7.93
CA ALA A 190 14.95 19.93 8.67
C ALA A 190 16.14 20.19 7.72
N ILE A 191 16.17 19.51 6.57
CA ILE A 191 17.20 19.70 5.53
C ILE A 191 17.12 21.12 4.96
N ALA A 192 15.92 21.64 4.69
CA ALA A 192 15.73 23.00 4.19
C ALA A 192 16.24 24.05 5.19
N LYS A 193 15.92 23.88 6.49
CA LYS A 193 16.42 24.77 7.57
C LYS A 193 17.95 24.71 7.70
N ALA A 194 18.55 23.53 7.54
CA ALA A 194 19.99 23.38 7.56
C ALA A 194 20.63 24.14 6.39
N TRP A 195 20.14 23.94 5.16
CA TRP A 195 20.62 24.64 3.97
C TRP A 195 20.58 26.17 4.12
N MET A 196 19.49 26.72 4.68
CA MET A 196 19.40 28.17 4.95
C MET A 196 20.51 28.64 5.91
N LYS A 197 20.76 27.91 7.02
CA LYS A 197 21.82 28.26 7.97
C LYS A 197 23.21 28.23 7.34
N TRP A 198 23.49 27.22 6.52
CA TRP A 198 24.76 27.13 5.79
C TRP A 198 24.93 28.29 4.80
N SER A 199 23.87 28.70 4.09
CA SER A 199 23.93 29.83 3.16
C SER A 199 24.23 31.16 3.86
N ILE A 200 23.62 31.39 5.03
CA ILE A 200 23.85 32.60 5.84
C ILE A 200 25.29 32.61 6.38
N ALA A 201 25.77 31.48 6.90
CA ALA A 201 27.14 31.36 7.39
C ALA A 201 28.17 31.62 6.27
N ALA A 202 27.96 31.07 5.07
CA ALA A 202 28.81 31.32 3.92
C ALA A 202 28.83 32.79 3.51
N ALA A 203 27.68 33.48 3.52
CA ALA A 203 27.60 34.91 3.21
C ALA A 203 28.39 35.76 4.22
N ILE A 204 28.30 35.46 5.53
CA ILE A 204 29.07 36.16 6.57
C ILE A 204 30.57 35.96 6.36
N ILE A 205 31.02 34.74 6.03
CA ILE A 205 32.43 34.43 5.77
C ILE A 205 32.96 35.27 4.60
N VAL A 206 32.21 35.36 3.49
CA VAL A 206 32.61 36.15 2.32
C VAL A 206 32.73 37.63 2.67
N VAL A 207 31.76 38.20 3.41
CA VAL A 207 31.80 39.61 3.84
C VAL A 207 33.01 39.87 4.74
N VAL A 208 33.27 39.01 5.72
CA VAL A 208 34.44 39.15 6.61
C VAL A 208 35.74 39.06 5.82
N ALA A 209 35.86 38.12 4.87
CA ALA A 209 37.04 37.99 4.02
C ALA A 209 37.30 39.25 3.18
N VAL A 210 36.26 39.85 2.60
CA VAL A 210 36.37 41.10 1.83
C VAL A 210 36.80 42.26 2.73
N VAL A 211 36.23 42.40 3.92
CA VAL A 211 36.62 43.44 4.89
C VAL A 211 38.09 43.28 5.30
N VAL A 212 38.52 42.06 5.63
CA VAL A 212 39.92 41.77 5.96
C VAL A 212 40.85 42.12 4.80
N MET A 213 40.47 41.77 3.57
CA MET A 213 41.24 42.08 2.36
C MET A 213 41.39 43.60 2.17
N ILE A 214 40.32 44.38 2.33
CA ILE A 214 40.35 45.85 2.23
C ILE A 214 41.27 46.46 3.30
N VAL A 215 41.17 45.99 4.56
CA VAL A 215 42.00 46.49 5.66
C VAL A 215 43.48 46.16 5.44
N MET A 216 43.80 44.97 4.93
CA MET A 216 45.17 44.62 4.58
C MET A 216 45.69 45.49 3.43
N ALA A 217 44.90 45.71 2.39
CA ALA A 217 45.28 46.55 1.26
C ALA A 217 45.52 48.02 1.66
N ALA A 218 44.79 48.54 2.65
CA ALA A 218 44.98 49.89 3.18
C ALA A 218 46.19 50.03 4.13
N ARG A 219 46.76 48.91 4.60
CA ARG A 219 47.91 48.85 5.50
C ARG A 219 49.24 48.64 4.76
N LEU A 220 49.21 48.18 3.51
CA LEU A 220 50.36 48.10 2.61
C LEU A 220 50.64 49.47 1.99
#